data_AF-A0A930B170-F1
#
_entry.id   AF-A0A930B170-F1
#
_cell.length_a   1.000
_cell.length_b   1.000
_cell.length_c   1.000
_cell.angle_alpha   90.00
_cell.angle_beta   90.00
_cell.angle_gamma   90.00
#
_symmetry.space_group_name_H-M   'P 1'
#
loop_
_entity.id
_entity.type
_entity.pdbx_description
1 polymer ?
#
loop_
_entity_poly.entity_id
_entity_poly.type
_entity_poly.pdbx_seq_one_letter_code
_entity_poly.pdbx_strand_id
1 'polypeptide(L)'
;MRFFKTVLAVIVGFFTSIFLTLLIFIGMASFFAPKEDLLEIKDNSILSLDFQEEVHEYGNPIHIKDFDYDISEDNTLTAILRAIEYAKTDKQIKGIVL
;
A
#
# COMPACT_ATOMS: atom_id res chain seq x y z
N MET A 1 43.51 -16.11 32.19
CA MET A 1 42.59 -17.13 31.64
C MET A 1 41.99 -16.62 30.32
N ARG A 2 42.23 -17.30 29.20
CA ARG A 2 41.70 -16.89 27.87
C ARG A 2 40.24 -17.33 27.64
N PHE A 3 39.78 -18.39 28.31
CA PHE A 3 38.45 -18.97 28.12
C PHE A 3 37.31 -17.98 28.38
N PHE A 4 37.26 -17.39 29.59
CA PHE A 4 36.22 -16.42 29.94
C PHE A 4 36.21 -15.18 29.04
N LYS A 5 37.40 -14.71 28.61
CA LYS A 5 37.51 -13.59 27.67
C LYS A 5 36.90 -13.93 26.31
N THR A 6 37.14 -15.15 25.81
CA THR A 6 36.57 -15.61 24.54
C THR A 6 35.06 -15.83 24.65
N VAL A 7 34.58 -16.45 25.73
CA VAL A 7 33.14 -16.66 25.95
C VAL A 7 32.40 -15.33 26.03
N LEU A 8 32.92 -14.36 26.79
CA LEU A 8 32.34 -13.03 26.89
C LEU A 8 32.33 -12.30 25.53
N ALA A 9 33.43 -12.39 24.77
CA ALA A 9 33.52 -11.78 23.44
C ALA A 9 32.49 -12.35 22.45
N VAL A 10 32.24 -13.67 22.51
CA VAL A 10 31.22 -14.32 21.67
C VAL A 10 29.81 -13.90 22.08
N ILE A 11 29.52 -13.83 23.38
CA ILE A 11 28.21 -13.36 23.87
C ILE A 11 27.95 -11.91 23.42
N VAL A 12 28.92 -11.01 23.62
CA VAL A 12 28.79 -9.61 23.20
C VAL A 12 28.65 -9.51 21.68
N GLY A 13 29.47 -10.24 20.91
CA GLY A 13 29.39 -10.25 19.46
C GLY A 13 28.05 -10.78 18.94
N PHE A 14 27.46 -11.76 19.59
CA PHE A 14 26.14 -12.29 19.25
C PHE A 14 25.04 -11.24 19.42
N PHE A 15 25.00 -10.55 20.56
CA PHE A 15 24.03 -9.48 20.79
C PHE A 15 24.24 -8.29 19.85
N THR A 16 25.50 -7.90 19.60
CA THR A 16 25.82 -6.85 18.63
C THR A 16 25.40 -7.22 17.21
N SER A 17 25.58 -8.48 16.80
CA SER A 17 25.16 -8.97 15.49
C SER A 17 23.66 -8.90 15.32
N ILE A 18 22.88 -9.36 16.31
CA ILE A 18 21.41 -9.29 16.27
C ILE A 18 20.94 -7.83 16.16
N PHE A 19 21.54 -6.94 16.96
CA PHE A 19 21.21 -5.52 16.93
C PHE A 19 21.47 -4.87 15.56
N LEU A 20 22.61 -5.17 14.94
CA LEU A 20 22.95 -4.69 13.59
C LEU A 20 21.98 -5.25 12.54
N THR A 21 21.65 -6.53 12.61
CA THR A 21 20.70 -7.15 11.69
C THR A 21 19.31 -6.51 11.80
N LEU A 22 18.82 -6.22 13.02
CA LEU A 22 17.56 -5.51 13.22
C LEU A 22 17.57 -4.10 12.61
N LEU A 23 18.66 -3.34 12.76
CA LEU A 23 18.78 -2.02 12.14
C LEU A 23 18.74 -2.09 10.61
N ILE A 24 19.33 -3.12 10.01
CA ILE A 24 19.27 -3.34 8.56
C ILE A 24 17.82 -3.63 8.13
N PHE A 25 17.09 -4.50 8.86
CA PHE A 25 15.69 -4.78 8.57
C PHE A 25 14.79 -3.53 8.67
N ILE A 26 15.00 -2.69 9.69
CA ILE A 26 14.27 -1.42 9.84
C ILE A 26 14.61 -0.46 8.69
N GLY A 27 15.88 -0.36 8.29
CA GLY A 27 16.29 0.46 7.14
C GLY A 27 15.67 -0.03 5.82
N MET A 28 15.51 -1.35 5.66
CA MET A 28 14.87 -1.96 4.50
C MET A 28 13.36 -1.73 4.46
N ALA A 29 12.69 -1.48 5.59
CA ALA A 29 11.25 -1.22 5.62
C ALA A 29 10.83 -0.01 4.74
N SER A 30 11.74 0.95 4.54
CA SER A 30 11.50 2.10 3.64
C SER A 30 11.44 1.73 2.15
N PHE A 31 12.06 0.60 1.75
CA PHE A 31 12.04 0.12 0.36
C PHE A 31 10.79 -0.72 0.04
N PHE A 32 10.18 -1.33 1.06
CA PHE A 32 8.95 -2.12 0.91
C PHE A 32 7.69 -1.35 1.26
N ALA A 33 7.81 -0.11 1.75
CA ALA A 33 6.68 0.79 1.83
C ALA A 33 6.08 0.87 0.43
N PRO A 34 4.78 0.51 0.24
CA PRO A 34 4.10 0.78 -1.00
C PRO A 34 4.32 2.26 -1.27
N LYS A 35 4.96 2.57 -2.41
CA LYS A 35 4.82 3.91 -2.93
C LYS A 35 3.33 4.02 -3.19
N GLU A 36 2.63 4.77 -2.35
CA GLU A 36 1.38 5.37 -2.77
C GLU A 36 1.78 6.20 -3.98
N ASP A 37 1.71 5.58 -5.17
CA ASP A 37 1.75 6.32 -6.41
C ASP A 37 0.53 7.22 -6.29
N LEU A 38 0.79 8.44 -5.82
CA LEU A 38 -0.17 9.52 -5.84
C LEU A 38 -0.50 9.65 -7.31
N LEU A 39 -1.63 9.06 -7.71
CA LEU A 39 -2.13 9.09 -9.07
C LEU A 39 -2.36 10.56 -9.42
N GLU A 40 -1.34 11.19 -9.97
CA GLU A 40 -1.42 12.57 -10.43
C GLU A 40 -2.31 12.55 -11.67
N ILE A 41 -3.55 12.99 -11.49
CA ILE A 41 -4.52 13.08 -12.58
C ILE A 41 -3.98 14.11 -13.56
N LYS A 42 -3.60 13.65 -14.75
CA LYS A 42 -3.06 14.53 -15.79
C LYS A 42 -4.15 15.45 -16.34
N ASP A 43 -3.77 16.67 -16.70
CA ASP A 43 -4.66 17.58 -17.43
C ASP A 43 -5.20 16.94 -18.73
N ASN A 44 -6.51 17.11 -18.96
CA ASN A 44 -7.26 16.56 -20.08
C ASN A 44 -7.45 15.03 -20.06
N SER A 45 -7.55 14.45 -18.87
CA SER A 45 -7.88 13.04 -18.69
C SER A 45 -9.34 12.71 -19.03
N ILE A 46 -9.62 11.44 -19.32
CA ILE A 46 -10.97 10.91 -19.59
C ILE A 46 -11.21 9.77 -18.61
N LEU A 47 -12.37 9.79 -17.94
CA LEU A 47 -12.80 8.67 -17.10
C LEU A 47 -13.32 7.55 -18.01
N SER A 48 -12.66 6.39 -18.02
CA SER A 48 -13.13 5.19 -18.75
C SER A 48 -13.82 4.26 -17.79
N LEU A 49 -15.08 3.91 -18.07
CA LEU A 49 -15.86 2.94 -17.32
C LEU A 49 -16.00 1.68 -18.17
N ASP A 50 -15.29 0.61 -17.82
CA ASP A 50 -15.43 -0.67 -18.49
C ASP A 50 -16.36 -1.58 -17.70
N PHE A 51 -17.39 -2.11 -18.36
CA PHE A 51 -18.38 -3.03 -17.80
C PHE A 51 -18.21 -4.46 -18.32
N GLN A 52 -17.00 -4.83 -18.78
CA GLN A 52 -16.67 -6.22 -19.12
C GLN A 52 -16.81 -7.18 -17.92
N GLU A 53 -16.58 -6.68 -16.70
CA GLU A 53 -16.66 -7.45 -15.45
C GLU A 53 -18.00 -7.26 -14.73
N GLU A 54 -18.37 -8.23 -13.89
CA GLU A 54 -19.59 -8.13 -13.08
C GLU A 54 -19.49 -6.96 -12.09
N VAL A 55 -20.54 -6.13 -12.05
CA VAL A 55 -20.63 -5.00 -11.10
C VAL A 55 -21.40 -5.45 -9.87
N HIS A 56 -20.79 -5.30 -8.70
CA HIS A 56 -21.40 -5.64 -7.43
C HIS A 56 -22.19 -4.45 -6.84
N GLU A 57 -23.33 -4.72 -6.21
CA GLU A 57 -24.15 -3.66 -5.61
C GLU A 57 -23.50 -3.08 -4.33
N TYR A 58 -22.85 -3.95 -3.55
CA TYR A 58 -22.10 -3.59 -2.34
C TYR A 58 -20.72 -4.24 -2.37
N GLY A 59 -19.68 -3.46 -2.07
CA GLY A 59 -18.37 -4.00 -1.71
C GLY A 59 -18.32 -4.11 -0.21
N ASN A 60 -18.08 -5.31 0.31
CA ASN A 60 -17.70 -5.44 1.70
C ASN A 60 -16.19 -5.21 1.77
N PRO A 61 -15.70 -4.04 2.26
CA PRO A 61 -14.27 -3.88 2.47
C PRO A 61 -13.82 -4.96 3.45
N ILE A 62 -12.90 -5.81 2.99
CA ILE A 62 -12.30 -6.80 3.87
C ILE A 62 -11.21 -6.06 4.65
N HIS A 63 -11.57 -5.64 5.86
CA HIS A 63 -10.64 -5.04 6.80
C HIS A 63 -9.71 -6.12 7.35
N ILE A 64 -8.45 -6.13 6.90
CA ILE A 64 -7.42 -6.98 7.50
C ILE A 64 -6.91 -6.28 8.76
N LYS A 65 -7.55 -6.60 9.88
CA LYS A 65 -7.33 -5.99 11.21
C LYS A 65 -5.86 -6.01 11.67
N ASP A 66 -5.09 -7.00 11.23
CA ASP A 66 -3.68 -7.18 11.61
C ASP A 66 -2.71 -6.28 10.84
N PHE A 67 -3.15 -5.69 9.72
CA PHE A 67 -2.30 -4.87 8.84
C PHE A 67 -2.85 -3.46 8.57
N ASP A 68 -3.97 -3.08 9.19
CA ASP A 68 -4.69 -1.81 8.94
C ASP A 68 -4.86 -1.54 7.44
N TYR A 69 -5.19 -2.61 6.71
CA TYR A 69 -5.25 -2.61 5.25
C TYR A 69 -6.65 -2.98 4.79
N ASP A 70 -7.24 -2.07 4.02
CA ASP A 70 -8.58 -2.20 3.47
C ASP A 70 -8.49 -2.73 2.06
N ILE A 71 -8.85 -4.01 1.88
CA ILE A 71 -9.10 -4.55 0.54
C ILE A 71 -10.49 -4.05 0.15
N SER A 72 -10.52 -2.92 -0.53
CA SER A 72 -11.73 -2.44 -1.18
C SER A 72 -11.97 -3.24 -2.45
N GLU A 73 -13.18 -3.74 -2.63
CA GLU A 73 -13.60 -4.30 -3.91
C GLU A 73 -13.90 -3.12 -4.84
N ASP A 74 -13.04 -2.91 -5.83
CA ASP A 74 -13.08 -1.68 -6.65
C ASP A 74 -14.30 -1.64 -7.59
N ASN A 75 -14.88 -2.80 -7.92
CA ASN A 75 -15.96 -2.96 -8.91
C ASN A 75 -17.36 -2.88 -8.29
N THR A 76 -17.65 -1.82 -7.53
CA THR A 76 -18.96 -1.62 -6.91
C THR A 76 -19.75 -0.49 -7.54
N LEU A 77 -21.08 -0.60 -7.56
CA LEU A 77 -21.96 0.45 -8.07
C LEU A 77 -21.75 1.78 -7.32
N THR A 78 -21.50 1.69 -6.01
CA THR A 78 -21.21 2.87 -5.18
C THR A 78 -19.87 3.51 -5.56
N ALA A 79 -18.84 2.72 -5.88
CA ALA A 79 -17.56 3.24 -6.36
C ALA A 79 -17.70 3.93 -7.72
N ILE A 80 -18.45 3.33 -8.65
CA ILE A 80 -18.71 3.90 -9.98
C ILE A 80 -19.46 5.23 -9.86
N LEU A 81 -20.52 5.30 -9.05
CA LEU A 81 -21.27 6.54 -8.83
C LEU A 81 -20.37 7.64 -8.23
N ARG A 82 -19.55 7.29 -7.24
CA ARG A 82 -18.60 8.23 -6.63
C ARG A 82 -17.54 8.71 -7.62
N ALA A 83 -17.04 7.83 -8.48
CA ALA A 83 -16.08 8.19 -9.53
C ALA A 83 -16.68 9.18 -10.54
N ILE A 84 -17.94 8.97 -10.94
CA ILE A 84 -18.67 9.89 -11.82
C ILE A 84 -18.90 11.25 -11.13
N GLU A 85 -19.30 11.25 -9.85
CA GLU A 85 -19.52 12.47 -9.08
C GLU A 85 -18.23 13.29 -8.92
N TYR A 86 -17.11 12.61 -8.64
CA TYR A 86 -15.79 13.23 -8.58
C TYR A 86 -15.40 13.83 -9.94
N ALA A 87 -15.50 13.03 -11.01
CA ALA A 87 -15.16 13.44 -12.37
C ALA A 87 -15.98 14.65 -12.86
N LYS A 88 -17.21 14.80 -12.39
CA LYS A 88 -18.05 15.98 -12.68
C LYS A 88 -17.47 17.27 -12.11
N THR A 89 -16.80 17.20 -10.96
CA THR A 89 -16.25 18.38 -10.26
C THR A 89 -14.80 18.66 -10.59
N ASP A 90 -14.07 17.65 -11.09
CA ASP A 90 -12.67 17.78 -11.49
C ASP A 90 -12.53 18.45 -12.86
N LYS A 91 -11.76 19.55 -12.92
CA LYS A 91 -11.50 20.30 -14.16
C LYS A 91 -10.52 19.60 -15.10
N GLN A 92 -9.72 18.68 -14.57
CA GLN A 92 -8.72 17.93 -15.32
C GLN A 92 -9.36 16.82 -16.14
N ILE A 93 -10.53 16.33 -15.73
CA ILE A 93 -11.31 15.32 -16.44
C ILE A 93 -12.24 16.01 -17.45
N LYS A 94 -12.11 15.65 -18.73
CA LYS A 94 -12.85 16.31 -19.84
C LYS A 94 -14.06 15.54 -20.32
N GLY A 95 -14.17 14.27 -19.96
CA GLY A 95 -15.27 13.43 -20.40
C GLY A 95 -15.27 12.07 -19.73
N ILE A 96 -16.34 11.34 -19.99
CA ILE A 96 -16.57 9.97 -19.53
C ILE A 96 -16.83 9.12 -20.77
N VAL A 97 -16.18 7.98 -20.87
CA VAL A 97 -16.42 6.96 -21.91
C VAL A 97 -16.86 5.66 -21.25
N LEU A 98 -17.79 4.96 -21.90
CA LEU A 98 -18.31 3.64 -21.52
C LEU A 98 -17.91 2.60 -22.57
#